data_AF-A0A967E3Q3-F1
#
_entry.id   AF-A0A967E3Q3-F1
#
_cell.length_a   1.000
_cell.length_b   1.000
_cell.length_c   1.000
_cell.angle_alpha   90.00
_cell.angle_beta   90.00
_cell.angle_gamma   90.00
#
_symmetry.space_group_name_H-M   'P 1'
#
loop_
_entity.id
_entity.type
_entity.pdbx_description
1 polymer ?
#
loop_
_entity_poly.entity_id
_entity_poly.type
_entity_poly.pdbx_seq_one_letter_code
_entity_poly.pdbx_strand_id
1 'polypeptide(L)'
;DIAYYNNENGAIEENPGNLIATPTGYESQSDNQIVYIRITDPTSDLNCFTIEEIELIVEPLPDIIAPERLSVCDDETGGSTT
;
A
#
# COMPACT_ATOMS: atom_id res chain seq x y z
N ASP A 1 7.34 -0.52 -24.22
CA ASP A 1 7.20 0.50 -23.16
C ASP A 1 6.28 -0.04 -22.07
N ILE A 2 6.47 0.36 -20.82
CA ILE A 2 5.67 -0.12 -19.68
C ILE A 2 5.18 1.08 -18.86
N ALA A 3 3.87 1.15 -18.64
CA ALA A 3 3.23 2.16 -17.81
C ALA A 3 2.26 1.52 -16.81
N TYR A 4 1.98 2.22 -15.71
CA TYR A 4 1.18 1.73 -14.60
C TYR A 4 0.04 2.70 -14.31
N TYR A 5 -1.15 2.20 -14.02
CA TYR A 5 -2.35 3.01 -13.80
C TYR A 5 -3.18 2.53 -12.60
N ASN A 6 -3.85 3.48 -11.95
CA ASN A 6 -4.72 3.23 -10.80
C ASN A 6 -6.08 2.61 -11.16
N ASN A 7 -6.47 2.61 -12.43
CA ASN A 7 -7.67 1.95 -12.93
C ASN A 7 -7.50 1.50 -14.40
N GLU A 8 -8.35 0.57 -14.82
CA GLU A 8 -8.31 -0.03 -16.15
C GLU A 8 -8.53 1.01 -17.26
N ASN A 9 -9.56 1.85 -17.12
CA ASN A 9 -9.90 2.87 -18.12
C ASN A 9 -8.73 3.84 -18.36
N GLY A 10 -7.99 4.18 -17.31
CA GLY A 10 -6.78 4.98 -17.41
C GLY A 10 -5.69 4.31 -18.24
N ALA A 11 -5.51 3.00 -18.10
CA ALA A 11 -4.58 2.22 -18.92
C ALA A 11 -5.04 2.09 -20.38
N ILE A 12 -6.34 2.03 -20.65
CA ILE A 12 -6.92 1.98 -22.01
C ILE A 12 -6.74 3.32 -22.73
N GLU A 13 -7.08 4.43 -22.06
CA GLU A 13 -7.09 5.78 -22.63
C GLU A 13 -5.76 6.52 -22.47
N GLU A 14 -4.78 5.92 -21.81
CA GLU A 14 -3.51 6.54 -21.43
C GLU A 14 -3.73 7.85 -20.64
N ASN A 15 -4.72 7.84 -19.73
CA ASN A 15 -5.17 9.01 -19.01
C ASN A 15 -4.13 9.45 -17.96
N PRO A 16 -3.53 10.65 -18.07
CA PRO A 16 -2.51 11.13 -17.13
C PRO A 16 -3.01 11.27 -15.69
N GLY A 17 -4.33 11.46 -15.47
CA GLY A 17 -4.92 11.55 -14.14
C GLY A 17 -4.91 10.22 -13.37
N ASN A 18 -4.74 9.10 -14.07
CA ASN A 18 -4.66 7.77 -13.49
C ASN A 18 -3.24 7.18 -13.54
N LEU A 19 -2.27 7.87 -14.16
CA LEU A 19 -0.92 7.39 -14.35
C LEU A 19 -0.15 7.35 -13.03
N ILE A 20 0.47 6.21 -12.74
CA ILE A 20 1.45 6.05 -11.66
C ILE A 20 2.82 6.44 -12.21
N ALA A 21 3.17 7.72 -12.06
CA ALA A 21 4.40 8.27 -12.63
C ALA A 21 5.69 7.74 -11.97
N THR A 22 5.60 7.31 -10.71
CA THR A 22 6.74 6.82 -9.91
C THR A 22 6.43 5.45 -9.30
N PRO A 23 6.52 4.36 -10.07
CA PRO A 23 6.13 3.03 -9.58
C PRO A 23 6.90 2.57 -8.32
N THR A 24 8.19 2.93 -8.20
CA THR A 24 9.03 2.57 -7.06
C THR A 24 8.70 3.31 -5.76
N GLY A 25 7.90 4.38 -5.84
CA GLY A 25 7.46 5.19 -4.70
C GLY A 25 5.95 5.37 -4.67
N TYR A 26 5.21 4.46 -5.30
CA TYR A 26 3.76 4.50 -5.31
C TYR A 26 3.20 4.14 -3.94
N GLU A 27 2.36 5.02 -3.39
CA GLU A 27 1.61 4.77 -2.16
C GLU A 27 0.24 4.20 -2.51
N SER A 28 -0.13 3.07 -1.89
CA SER A 28 -1.43 2.45 -2.12
C SER A 28 -2.57 3.37 -1.65
N GLN A 29 -3.68 3.38 -2.39
CA GLN A 29 -4.88 4.15 -2.06
C GLN A 29 -5.84 3.40 -1.11
N SER A 30 -5.64 2.09 -0.96
CA SER A 30 -6.42 1.19 -0.10
C SER A 30 -5.60 -0.04 0.32
N ASP A 31 -6.05 -0.77 1.33
CA ASP A 31 -5.38 -1.97 1.85
C ASP A 31 -5.31 -3.10 0.80
N ASN A 32 -6.34 -3.20 -0.05
CA ASN A 32 -6.34 -4.01 -1.26
C ASN A 32 -6.61 -3.10 -2.45
N GLN A 33 -5.68 -3.03 -3.39
CA GLN A 33 -5.80 -2.24 -4.60
C GLN A 33 -5.38 -3.07 -5.82
N ILE A 34 -6.08 -2.94 -6.95
CA ILE A 34 -5.62 -3.44 -8.24
C ILE A 34 -4.90 -2.30 -8.98
N VAL A 35 -3.69 -2.58 -9.46
CA VAL A 35 -2.91 -1.71 -10.36
C VAL A 35 -2.88 -2.35 -11.75
N TYR A 36 -3.01 -1.52 -12.77
CA TYR A 36 -3.08 -1.94 -14.17
C TYR A 36 -1.78 -1.63 -14.89
N ILE A 37 -1.14 -2.64 -15.46
CA ILE A 37 0.10 -2.52 -16.24
C ILE A 37 -0.25 -2.49 -17.72
N ARG A 38 0.02 -1.37 -18.39
CA ARG A 38 -0.03 -1.24 -19.84
C ARG A 38 1.35 -1.59 -20.42
N ILE A 39 1.40 -2.61 -21.26
CA ILE A 39 2.61 -3.00 -22.00
C ILE A 39 2.38 -2.68 -23.48
N THR A 40 3.13 -1.72 -24.01
CA THR A 40 3.01 -1.25 -25.38
C THR A 40 4.22 -1.70 -26.20
N ASP A 41 4.01 -2.23 -27.41
CA ASP A 41 5.11 -2.53 -28.33
C ASP A 41 5.62 -1.22 -28.98
N PRO A 42 6.84 -0.76 -28.66
CA PRO A 42 7.36 0.51 -29.19
C PRO A 42 7.78 0.41 -30.66
N THR A 43 7.81 -0.79 -31.25
CA THR A 43 8.22 -1.01 -32.64
C THR A 43 7.04 -1.10 -33.61
N SER A 44 5.82 -1.15 -33.09
CA SER A 44 4.59 -1.22 -33.86
C SER A 44 3.96 0.17 -34.02
N ASP A 45 3.81 0.63 -35.26
CA ASP A 45 3.11 1.89 -35.58
C ASP A 45 1.60 1.85 -35.26
N LEU A 46 1.08 0.68 -34.87
CA LEU A 46 -0.34 0.47 -34.56
C LEU A 46 -0.68 0.67 -33.07
N ASN A 47 0.30 1.08 -32.24
CA ASN A 47 0.14 1.27 -30.79
C ASN A 47 -0.52 0.05 -30.11
N CYS A 48 -0.13 -1.15 -30.51
CA CYS A 48 -0.66 -2.39 -29.90
C CYS A 48 -0.21 -2.48 -28.44
N PHE A 49 -1.16 -2.74 -27.55
CA PHE A 49 -0.90 -2.88 -26.13
C PHE A 49 -1.66 -4.06 -25.54
N THR A 50 -1.17 -4.56 -24.42
CA THR A 50 -1.93 -5.43 -23.51
C THR A 50 -2.00 -4.77 -22.13
N ILE A 51 -3.02 -5.14 -21.35
CA ILE A 51 -3.19 -4.70 -19.98
C ILE A 51 -3.20 -5.93 -19.08
N GLU A 52 -2.36 -5.91 -18.06
CA GLU A 52 -2.31 -6.94 -17.02
C GLU A 52 -2.62 -6.31 -15.65
N GLU A 53 -3.14 -7.11 -14.73
CA GLU A 53 -3.50 -6.69 -13.38
C GLU A 53 -2.49 -7.19 -12.36
N ILE A 54 -2.19 -6.36 -11.36
CA ILE A 54 -1.47 -6.75 -10.16
C ILE A 54 -2.28 -6.32 -8.94
N GLU A 55 -2.49 -7.25 -8.01
CA GLU A 55 -3.02 -6.92 -6.69
C GLU A 55 -1.91 -6.44 -5.76
N LEU A 56 -2.09 -5.24 -5.22
CA LEU A 56 -1.28 -4.66 -4.16
C LEU A 56 -2.01 -4.86 -2.83
N ILE A 57 -1.39 -5.65 -1.95
CA ILE A 57 -1.90 -5.95 -0.61
C ILE A 57 -1.00 -5.25 0.41
N VAL A 58 -1.58 -4.31 1.16
CA VAL A 58 -0.91 -3.61 2.27
C VAL A 58 -1.44 -4.17 3.58
N GLU A 59 -0.55 -4.83 4.33
CA GLU A 59 -0.91 -5.32 5.65
C GLU A 59 -0.93 -4.17 6.68
N PRO A 60 -1.96 -4.08 7.54
CA PRO A 60 -1.98 -3.09 8.60
C PRO A 60 -0.91 -3.37 9.64
N LEU A 61 -0.49 -2.32 10.35
CA LEU A 61 0.39 -2.48 11.50
C LEU A 61 -0.30 -3.28 12.61
N PRO A 62 0.44 -4.08 13.40
CA PRO A 62 -0.15 -4.79 14.52
C PRO A 62 -0.64 -3.81 15.59
N ASP A 63 -1.75 -4.14 16.23
CA ASP A 63 -2.26 -3.39 17.36
C ASP A 63 -1.30 -3.50 18.56
N ILE A 64 -0.84 -2.36 19.06
CA ILE A 64 -0.02 -2.30 20.27
C ILE A 64 -0.95 -2.39 21.47
N ILE A 65 -1.00 -3.56 22.11
CA ILE A 65 -1.72 -3.75 23.38
C ILE A 65 -0.77 -3.39 24.52
N ALA A 66 -1.11 -2.34 25.27
CA ALA A 66 -0.38 -2.00 26.48
C ALA A 66 -0.49 -3.16 27.49
N PRO A 67 0.61 -3.56 28.15
CA PRO A 67 0.53 -4.58 29.17
C PRO A 67 -0.40 -4.13 30.29
N GLU A 68 -1.20 -5.07 30.81
CA GLU A 68 -1.98 -4.82 32.02
C GLU A 68 -1.01 -4.42 33.14
N ARG A 69 -1.28 -3.28 33.78
CA ARG A 69 -0.46 -2.81 34.89
C ARG A 69 -0.63 -3.80 36.04
N LEU A 70 0.41 -4.58 36.32
CA LEU A 70 0.44 -5.43 37.48
C LEU A 70 0.64 -4.56 38.73
N SER A 71 -0.45 -4.17 39.39
CA SER A 71 -0.40 -3.61 40.75
C SER A 71 -0.45 -4.76 41.76
N VAL A 72 0.60 -5.59 41.81
CA VAL A 72 0.84 -6.40 42.99
C VAL A 72 1.47 -5.46 43.98
N CYS A 73 0.70 -5.14 45.02
CA CYS A 73 1.03 -4.40 46.24
C CYS A 73 2.39 -3.71 46.21
N ASP A 74 2.40 -2.37 46.18
CA ASP A 74 3.48 -1.64 46.83
C ASP A 74 3.43 -2.10 48.29
N ASP A 75 4.31 -3.06 48.59
CA ASP A 75 4.24 -3.91 49.76
C ASP A 75 4.09 -3.05 50.99
N GLU A 76 3.05 -3.38 51.77
CA GLU A 76 2.93 -3.08 53.19
C GLU A 76 3.18 -1.61 53.58
N THR A 77 2.11 -0.94 54.01
CA THR A 77 2.24 0.20 54.94
C THR A 77 2.84 -0.31 56.27
N GLY A 78 4.15 -0.53 56.22
CA GLY A 78 5.02 -1.19 57.18
C GLY A 78 6.49 -0.90 56.84
N GLY A 79 6.76 0.23 56.17
CA GLY A 79 8.10 0.78 55.95
C GLY A 79 8.37 1.91 56.94
N SER A 80 9.15 1.60 57.98
CA SER A 80 9.64 2.52 59.01
C SER A 80 10.21 3.82 58.44
N THR A 81 9.70 4.97 58.92
CA THR A 81 10.47 6.21 58.96
C THR A 81 10.39 6.81 60.37
N THR A 82 11.56 6.77 61.03
CA THR A 82 12.06 7.53 62.19
C THR A 82 11.16 7.75 63.40
#